data_AF-A0A101GFS3-F1
#
_entry.id   AF-A0A101GFS3-F1
#
_cell.length_a   1.000
_cell.length_b   1.000
_cell.length_c   1.000
_cell.angle_alpha   90.00
_cell.angle_beta   90.00
_cell.angle_gamma   90.00
#
_symmetry.space_group_name_H-M   'P 1'
#
loop_
_entity.id
_entity.type
_entity.pdbx_description
1 polymer ?
#
loop_
_entity_poly.entity_id
_entity_poly.type
_entity_poly.pdbx_seq_one_letter_code
_entity_poly.pdbx_strand_id
1 'polypeptide(L)'
;VDGDRVNNIEVEHVYTGNRTILTGKSFVDATECGDLLPLTGTEYITGTESRYDTGELHAPEKADPMNNQAFTVCFAMDYQPGKDNVQDPPKEYNFWKNYVPEMTPPWSGRLLDLSYSDPRTLKPKKLGFDPTGKDLKDVLNLWNYRRIINRNNFTEGTYEGDITIVNWPQNDFFPGNLIDVPEKEFQQTVEKAKQLSHSLFYWLQTEAPRPDGGTGWHGLRLRGDIMGTEDGMAKYPYIRESRRIEAEFRILEEHVGAENRKLVAGEIEGQRSAEFYDSVGIGYYHIDLHPSSRGNNYIDFSSLPFQIPLGALLPKRINNLLPANKNIGTTHITNGCYRLHPVEWSIGEAAGQLIAFSQKGKIPFKAVRERHELLSDFQRMLRNQGVETEWK
;
A
#
# COMPACT_ATOMS: atom_id res chain seq x y z
N VAL A 1 -28.02 -3.82 -6.72
CA VAL A 1 -27.80 -5.19 -6.21
C VAL A 1 -29.15 -5.88 -6.18
N ASP A 2 -29.20 -7.17 -6.52
CA ASP A 2 -30.40 -8.01 -6.39
C ASP A 2 -30.04 -9.23 -5.53
N GLY A 3 -30.60 -9.27 -4.32
CA GLY A 3 -30.18 -10.21 -3.27
C GLY A 3 -28.67 -10.16 -3.01
N ASP A 4 -28.00 -11.29 -3.24
CA ASP A 4 -26.56 -11.47 -3.00
C ASP A 4 -25.72 -11.35 -4.28
N ARG A 5 -26.24 -10.63 -5.28
CA ARG A 5 -25.59 -10.44 -6.58
C ARG A 5 -25.55 -8.98 -7.01
N VAL A 6 -24.37 -8.55 -7.44
CA VAL A 6 -24.18 -7.28 -8.14
C VAL A 6 -24.72 -7.43 -9.56
N ASN A 7 -25.59 -6.51 -9.99
CA ASN A 7 -26.18 -6.52 -11.33
C ASN A 7 -25.39 -5.65 -12.31
N ASN A 8 -25.08 -4.44 -11.88
CA ASN A 8 -24.34 -3.45 -12.64
C ASN A 8 -23.69 -2.45 -11.68
N ILE A 9 -22.71 -1.72 -12.21
CA ILE A 9 -22.04 -0.58 -11.56
C ILE A 9 -22.18 0.61 -12.50
N GLU A 10 -22.64 1.74 -12.00
CA GLU A 10 -22.58 3.01 -12.73
C GLU A 10 -21.24 3.69 -12.43
N VAL A 11 -20.51 4.08 -13.48
CA VAL A 11 -19.26 4.83 -13.38
C VAL A 11 -19.40 6.18 -14.06
N GLU A 12 -18.74 7.20 -13.51
CA GLU A 12 -18.74 8.56 -14.05
C GLU A 12 -17.33 8.93 -14.53
N HIS A 13 -17.22 9.43 -15.76
CA HIS A 13 -15.95 9.91 -16.29
C HIS A 13 -15.63 11.29 -15.71
N VAL A 14 -14.59 11.37 -14.87
CA VAL A 14 -14.27 12.54 -14.04
C VAL A 14 -14.12 13.87 -14.81
N TYR A 15 -13.71 13.86 -16.08
CA TYR A 15 -13.53 15.09 -16.87
C TYR A 15 -14.76 15.52 -17.67
N THR A 16 -15.68 14.59 -17.98
CA THR A 16 -16.81 14.86 -18.88
C THR A 16 -18.15 14.77 -18.16
N GLY A 17 -18.20 14.13 -16.98
CA GLY A 17 -19.43 13.80 -16.27
C GLY A 17 -20.26 12.71 -16.96
N ASN A 18 -19.77 12.11 -18.05
CA ASN A 18 -20.49 11.07 -18.76
C ASN A 18 -20.60 9.82 -17.88
N ARG A 19 -21.82 9.30 -17.74
CA ARG A 19 -22.10 8.10 -16.98
C ARG A 19 -22.21 6.88 -17.88
N THR A 20 -21.64 5.77 -17.43
CA THR A 20 -21.68 4.48 -18.12
C THR A 20 -22.12 3.40 -17.15
N ILE A 21 -23.04 2.54 -17.59
CA ILE A 21 -23.48 1.38 -16.81
C ILE A 21 -22.66 0.16 -17.26
N LEU A 22 -21.89 -0.42 -16.33
CA LEU A 22 -21.11 -1.62 -16.53
C LEU A 22 -21.90 -2.83 -16.03
N THR A 23 -22.18 -3.79 -16.92
CA THR A 23 -22.89 -5.04 -16.60
C THR A 23 -21.96 -6.23 -16.73
N GLY A 24 -22.06 -7.19 -15.82
CA GLY A 24 -21.23 -8.39 -15.84
C GLY A 24 -21.83 -9.54 -15.04
N LYS A 25 -21.40 -10.77 -15.33
CA LYS A 25 -21.75 -11.95 -14.51
C LYS A 25 -20.98 -11.97 -13.19
N SER A 26 -19.80 -11.36 -13.20
CA SER A 26 -18.84 -11.28 -12.11
C SER A 26 -18.20 -9.89 -12.13
N PHE A 27 -17.87 -9.38 -10.97
CA PHE A 27 -17.22 -8.09 -10.73
C PHE A 27 -15.96 -8.34 -9.93
N VAL A 28 -14.95 -7.52 -10.19
CA VAL A 28 -13.66 -7.59 -9.50
C VAL A 28 -13.35 -6.19 -8.99
N ASP A 29 -13.14 -6.06 -7.68
CA ASP A 29 -12.76 -4.79 -7.06
C ASP A 29 -11.25 -4.68 -6.98
N ALA A 30 -10.69 -3.90 -7.91
CA ALA A 30 -9.28 -3.52 -7.95
C ALA A 30 -9.08 -2.04 -7.60
N THR A 31 -10.07 -1.38 -6.99
CA THR A 31 -9.94 0.01 -6.54
C THR A 31 -9.02 0.08 -5.32
N GLU A 32 -8.29 1.19 -5.15
CA GLU A 32 -7.32 1.33 -4.06
C GLU A 32 -7.98 1.29 -2.67
N CYS A 33 -9.21 1.77 -2.55
CA CYS A 33 -9.94 1.90 -1.28
C CYS A 33 -11.01 0.81 -1.08
N GLY A 34 -11.17 -0.14 -2.00
CA GLY A 34 -12.27 -1.12 -1.95
C GLY A 34 -13.65 -0.46 -2.15
N ASP A 35 -13.76 0.45 -3.11
CA ASP A 35 -14.92 1.32 -3.32
C ASP A 35 -16.16 0.56 -3.81
N LEU A 36 -16.01 -0.64 -4.40
CA LEU A 36 -17.19 -1.43 -4.75
C LEU A 36 -17.89 -1.99 -3.51
N LEU A 37 -17.16 -2.20 -2.40
CA LEU A 37 -17.72 -2.79 -1.19
C LEU A 37 -18.91 -1.99 -0.61
N PRO A 38 -18.78 -0.68 -0.29
CA PRO A 38 -19.92 0.11 0.16
C PRO A 38 -20.98 0.29 -0.93
N LEU A 39 -20.58 0.44 -2.21
CA LEU A 39 -21.53 0.61 -3.33
C LEU A 39 -22.45 -0.61 -3.52
N THR A 40 -21.95 -1.81 -3.20
CA THR A 40 -22.72 -3.05 -3.33
C THR A 40 -23.27 -3.55 -2.00
N GLY A 41 -23.05 -2.83 -0.90
CA GLY A 41 -23.39 -3.28 0.45
C GLY A 41 -22.71 -4.60 0.84
N THR A 42 -21.54 -4.90 0.26
CA THR A 42 -20.71 -6.04 0.68
C THR A 42 -20.16 -5.73 2.06
N GLU A 43 -20.21 -6.69 2.97
CA GLU A 43 -19.69 -6.53 4.33
C GLU A 43 -18.17 -6.35 4.29
N TYR A 44 -17.66 -5.35 5.03
CA TYR A 44 -16.24 -5.03 5.09
C TYR A 44 -15.87 -4.46 6.46
N ILE A 45 -14.58 -4.51 6.76
CA ILE A 45 -13.95 -3.92 7.94
C ILE A 45 -12.90 -2.88 7.52
N THR A 46 -12.60 -1.95 8.41
CA THR A 46 -11.63 -0.85 8.23
C THR A 46 -10.83 -0.60 9.50
N GLY A 47 -9.72 0.11 9.36
CA GLY A 47 -8.87 0.52 10.49
C GLY A 47 -8.34 -0.66 11.31
N THR A 48 -8.16 -0.48 12.60
CA THR A 48 -7.58 -1.51 13.48
C THR A 48 -8.64 -2.35 14.16
N GLU A 49 -8.51 -3.68 14.08
CA GLU A 49 -9.24 -4.63 14.93
C GLU A 49 -8.68 -4.65 16.35
N SER A 50 -9.40 -5.28 17.28
CA SER A 50 -8.96 -5.43 18.68
C SER A 50 -8.38 -6.81 18.96
N ARG A 51 -7.48 -6.90 19.95
CA ARG A 51 -7.00 -8.17 20.48
C ARG A 51 -8.12 -9.07 21.01
N TYR A 52 -9.23 -8.51 21.51
CA TYR A 52 -10.39 -9.29 21.92
C TYR A 52 -11.09 -9.99 20.73
N ASP A 53 -11.09 -9.36 19.55
CA ASP A 53 -11.67 -9.90 18.33
C ASP A 53 -10.73 -10.92 17.67
N THR A 54 -9.44 -10.57 17.54
CA THR A 54 -8.51 -11.32 16.70
C THR A 54 -7.54 -12.22 17.46
N GLY A 55 -7.32 -11.97 18.76
CA GLY A 55 -6.29 -12.66 19.54
C GLY A 55 -4.85 -12.31 19.13
N GLU A 56 -4.65 -11.38 18.18
CA GLU A 56 -3.33 -11.06 17.63
C GLU A 56 -2.44 -10.37 18.67
N LEU A 57 -1.19 -10.81 18.72
CA LEU A 57 -0.18 -10.34 19.66
C LEU A 57 -0.01 -8.82 19.60
N HIS A 58 0.03 -8.26 18.39
CA HIS A 58 0.27 -6.84 18.17
C HIS A 58 -1.00 -6.01 17.97
N ALA A 59 -2.20 -6.61 18.05
CA ALA A 59 -3.44 -5.84 17.97
C ALA A 59 -3.63 -4.97 19.24
N PRO A 60 -4.24 -3.78 19.10
CA PRO A 60 -4.60 -2.94 20.24
C PRO A 60 -5.72 -3.56 21.07
N GLU A 61 -5.88 -3.12 22.33
CA GLU A 61 -6.97 -3.60 23.20
C GLU A 61 -8.37 -3.23 22.68
N LYS A 62 -8.49 -2.14 21.94
CA LYS A 62 -9.74 -1.63 21.38
C LYS A 62 -9.60 -1.42 19.89
N ALA A 63 -10.65 -1.78 19.16
CA ALA A 63 -10.73 -1.53 17.73
C ALA A 63 -10.95 -0.03 17.47
N ASP A 64 -10.46 0.45 16.33
CA ASP A 64 -10.68 1.80 15.84
C ASP A 64 -10.80 1.75 14.30
N PRO A 65 -12.02 1.76 13.74
CA PRO A 65 -12.24 1.67 12.30
C PRO A 65 -11.72 2.89 11.52
N MET A 66 -11.42 3.99 12.23
CA MET A 66 -10.87 5.20 11.62
C MET A 66 -9.34 5.21 11.61
N ASN A 67 -8.70 4.19 12.17
CA ASN A 67 -7.25 4.07 12.31
C ASN A 67 -6.59 3.40 11.11
N ASN A 68 -6.37 4.17 10.05
CA ASN A 68 -5.80 3.67 8.80
C ASN A 68 -4.36 4.15 8.65
N GLN A 69 -3.54 3.36 7.97
CA GLN A 69 -2.15 3.71 7.65
C GLN A 69 -2.05 4.98 6.79
N ALA A 70 -0.90 5.67 6.90
CA ALA A 70 -0.54 6.78 6.03
C ALA A 70 -0.58 6.39 4.55
N PHE A 71 -0.97 7.36 3.72
CA PHE A 71 -0.84 7.29 2.26
C PHE A 71 0.18 8.31 1.78
N THR A 72 0.62 8.22 0.53
CA THR A 72 1.66 9.11 -0.01
C THR A 72 1.24 9.67 -1.35
N VAL A 73 1.37 10.98 -1.56
CA VAL A 73 1.30 11.55 -2.90
C VAL A 73 2.71 11.61 -3.46
N CYS A 74 3.03 10.65 -4.33
CA CYS A 74 4.37 10.53 -4.90
C CYS A 74 4.65 11.65 -5.91
N PHE A 75 5.92 11.96 -6.14
CA PHE A 75 6.35 12.81 -7.27
C PHE A 75 7.66 12.29 -7.86
N ALA A 76 7.95 12.67 -9.09
CA ALA A 76 9.24 12.40 -9.73
C ALA A 76 10.07 13.68 -9.81
N MET A 77 11.38 13.56 -9.68
CA MET A 77 12.30 14.68 -9.88
C MET A 77 13.58 14.23 -10.56
N ASP A 78 14.18 15.16 -11.30
CA ASP A 78 15.55 15.06 -11.79
C ASP A 78 16.43 16.17 -11.19
N TYR A 79 17.73 16.12 -11.51
CA TYR A 79 18.70 17.07 -11.02
C TYR A 79 19.57 17.61 -12.15
N GLN A 80 19.64 18.93 -12.24
CA GLN A 80 20.42 19.66 -13.23
C GLN A 80 21.50 20.50 -12.51
N PRO A 81 22.73 19.98 -12.36
CA PRO A 81 23.81 20.71 -11.70
C PRO A 81 24.03 22.10 -12.30
N GLY A 82 24.13 23.12 -11.44
CA GLY A 82 24.39 24.50 -11.85
C GLY A 82 23.19 25.28 -12.37
N LYS A 83 22.01 24.67 -12.51
CA LYS A 83 20.75 25.39 -12.78
C LYS A 83 20.08 25.79 -11.46
N ASP A 84 19.34 26.88 -11.50
CA ASP A 84 18.42 27.28 -10.44
C ASP A 84 16.98 27.01 -10.89
N ASN A 85 16.38 26.00 -10.30
CA ASN A 85 15.03 25.54 -10.57
C ASN A 85 14.11 25.75 -9.35
N VAL A 86 14.54 26.55 -8.36
CA VAL A 86 13.75 26.81 -7.14
C VAL A 86 12.41 27.44 -7.51
N GLN A 87 11.33 26.85 -7.01
CA GLN A 87 9.96 27.33 -7.23
C GLN A 87 9.52 28.28 -6.11
N ASP A 88 8.36 28.91 -6.25
CA ASP A 88 7.75 29.62 -5.12
C ASP A 88 7.44 28.63 -3.97
N PRO A 89 7.56 29.05 -2.70
CA PRO A 89 7.26 28.18 -1.57
C PRO A 89 5.79 27.72 -1.60
N PRO A 90 5.53 26.43 -1.32
CA PRO A 90 4.17 25.92 -1.21
C PRO A 90 3.36 26.65 -0.14
N LYS A 91 2.03 26.71 -0.30
CA LYS A 91 1.11 27.48 0.57
C LYS A 91 1.27 27.12 2.05
N GLU A 92 1.46 25.84 2.34
CA GLU A 92 1.59 25.33 3.71
C GLU A 92 3.04 25.07 4.14
N TYR A 93 4.04 25.56 3.40
CA TYR A 93 5.44 25.24 3.67
C TYR A 93 5.89 25.58 5.09
N ASN A 94 5.47 26.75 5.61
CA ASN A 94 5.80 27.16 6.98
C ASN A 94 5.23 26.22 8.04
N PHE A 95 4.10 25.56 7.77
CA PHE A 95 3.58 24.52 8.64
C PHE A 95 4.44 23.25 8.52
N TRP A 96 4.61 22.73 7.31
CA TRP A 96 5.27 21.43 7.07
C TRP A 96 6.74 21.41 7.47
N LYS A 97 7.50 22.50 7.25
CA LYS A 97 8.92 22.57 7.66
C LYS A 97 9.13 22.53 9.18
N ASN A 98 8.09 22.83 9.95
CA ASN A 98 8.09 22.85 11.42
C ASN A 98 7.27 21.70 12.02
N TYR A 99 6.58 20.91 11.19
CA TYR A 99 5.68 19.87 11.65
C TYR A 99 6.47 18.74 12.33
N VAL A 100 6.11 18.45 13.59
CA VAL A 100 6.59 17.31 14.37
C VAL A 100 5.39 16.39 14.58
N PRO A 101 5.43 15.15 14.07
CA PRO A 101 4.30 14.23 14.20
C PRO A 101 3.96 13.88 15.65
N GLU A 102 2.68 14.02 16.01
CA GLU A 102 2.16 13.62 17.31
C GLU A 102 1.79 12.13 17.27
N MET A 103 2.71 11.27 17.75
CA MET A 103 2.56 9.82 17.69
C MET A 103 2.85 9.16 19.04
N THR A 104 2.30 7.96 19.22
CA THR A 104 2.58 7.05 20.31
C THR A 104 3.01 5.68 19.74
N PRO A 105 4.27 5.26 19.97
CA PRO A 105 5.39 6.02 20.55
C PRO A 105 5.81 7.24 19.70
N PRO A 106 6.56 8.22 20.24
CA PRO A 106 6.89 9.46 19.51
C PRO A 106 7.67 9.25 18.21
N TRP A 107 7.40 10.11 17.22
CA TRP A 107 8.23 10.25 16.02
C TRP A 107 9.58 10.90 16.33
N SER A 108 10.60 10.57 15.53
CA SER A 108 11.95 11.10 15.67
C SER A 108 12.10 12.52 15.10
N GLY A 109 11.51 13.52 15.75
CA GLY A 109 11.72 14.94 15.45
C GLY A 109 10.78 15.51 14.39
N ARG A 110 11.31 16.33 13.47
CA ARG A 110 10.50 16.93 12.39
C ARG A 110 10.23 15.89 11.29
N LEU A 111 9.09 16.03 10.61
CA LEU A 111 8.78 15.16 9.47
C LEU A 111 9.70 15.46 8.27
N LEU A 112 9.95 16.74 7.98
CA LEU A 112 10.90 17.15 6.95
C LEU A 112 12.31 17.24 7.54
N ASP A 113 13.01 16.11 7.51
CA ASP A 113 14.42 16.00 7.94
C ASP A 113 15.12 14.84 7.19
N LEU A 114 16.46 14.85 7.15
CA LEU A 114 17.28 13.69 6.74
C LEU A 114 17.46 12.70 7.90
N SER A 115 16.40 12.53 8.70
CA SER A 115 16.25 11.46 9.68
C SER A 115 14.78 11.14 9.88
N TYR A 116 14.49 9.95 10.39
CA TYR A 116 13.12 9.51 10.69
C TYR A 116 13.14 8.42 11.76
N SER A 117 11.97 8.00 12.25
CA SER A 117 11.87 6.85 13.16
C SER A 117 12.19 5.56 12.41
N ASP A 118 13.24 4.86 12.82
CA ASP A 118 13.51 3.50 12.33
C ASP A 118 12.26 2.62 12.56
N PRO A 119 11.69 1.97 11.53
CA PRO A 119 10.39 1.30 11.67
C PRO A 119 10.34 0.22 12.76
N ARG A 120 11.48 -0.41 13.08
CA ARG A 120 11.57 -1.49 14.06
C ARG A 120 11.85 -1.00 15.47
N THR A 121 12.77 -0.05 15.60
CA THR A 121 13.26 0.40 16.91
C THR A 121 12.66 1.72 17.37
N LEU A 122 12.01 2.45 16.45
CA LEU A 122 11.47 3.80 16.60
C LEU A 122 12.51 4.87 16.99
N LYS A 123 13.79 4.49 17.03
CA LYS A 123 14.92 5.40 17.29
C LYS A 123 15.23 6.22 16.04
N PRO A 124 15.83 7.42 16.19
CA PRO A 124 16.23 8.22 15.05
C PRO A 124 17.23 7.47 14.15
N LYS A 125 16.87 7.33 12.88
CA LYS A 125 17.71 6.79 11.81
C LYS A 125 18.11 7.90 10.86
N LYS A 126 19.42 8.11 10.73
CA LYS A 126 19.97 9.09 9.80
C LYS A 126 19.87 8.60 8.35
N LEU A 127 19.51 9.52 7.47
CA LEU A 127 19.46 9.34 6.02
C LEU A 127 20.43 10.32 5.36
N GLY A 128 20.70 10.08 4.08
CA GLY A 128 21.44 11.00 3.24
C GLY A 128 20.61 11.39 2.02
N PHE A 129 20.94 12.53 1.42
CA PHE A 129 20.40 12.93 0.14
C PHE A 129 21.49 13.65 -0.66
N ASP A 130 21.85 13.06 -1.79
CA ASP A 130 22.71 13.70 -2.78
C ASP A 130 22.23 13.31 -4.18
N PRO A 131 21.68 14.26 -4.95
CA PRO A 131 21.04 13.99 -6.22
C PRO A 131 22.05 13.74 -7.36
N THR A 132 23.36 13.80 -7.10
CA THR A 132 24.37 13.27 -8.04
C THR A 132 24.35 11.74 -8.11
N GLY A 133 23.62 11.08 -7.22
CA GLY A 133 23.52 9.61 -7.16
C GLY A 133 24.76 8.93 -6.58
N LYS A 134 25.72 9.70 -6.05
CA LYS A 134 26.89 9.14 -5.39
C LYS A 134 26.50 8.33 -4.15
N ASP A 135 27.32 7.34 -3.81
CA ASP A 135 27.17 6.60 -2.56
C ASP A 135 27.54 7.50 -1.37
N LEU A 136 26.69 7.48 -0.35
CA LEU A 136 26.86 8.24 0.89
C LEU A 136 27.20 7.24 1.97
N LYS A 137 28.50 7.01 2.17
CA LYS A 137 29.02 6.06 3.18
C LYS A 137 28.21 6.16 4.49
N ASP A 138 27.84 5.00 5.04
CA ASP A 138 27.13 4.82 6.30
C ASP A 138 25.64 5.25 6.35
N VAL A 139 25.09 5.87 5.30
CA VAL A 139 23.66 6.25 5.23
C VAL A 139 23.03 5.93 3.88
N LEU A 140 21.74 5.60 3.88
CA LEU A 140 21.00 5.43 2.64
C LEU A 140 20.86 6.79 1.92
N ASN A 141 21.37 6.89 0.69
CA ASN A 141 21.07 8.02 -0.19
C ASN A 141 19.64 7.87 -0.74
N LEU A 142 18.72 8.71 -0.27
CA LEU A 142 17.31 8.71 -0.68
C LEU A 142 17.13 8.89 -2.21
N TRP A 143 18.06 9.57 -2.89
CA TRP A 143 18.05 9.66 -4.36
C TRP A 143 18.08 8.28 -5.03
N ASN A 144 18.94 7.39 -4.52
CA ASN A 144 19.18 6.07 -5.08
C ASN A 144 18.12 5.04 -4.66
N TYR A 145 17.40 5.28 -3.56
CA TYR A 145 16.46 4.32 -2.97
C TYR A 145 15.32 3.93 -3.93
N ARG A 146 14.76 4.90 -4.68
CA ARG A 146 13.69 4.69 -5.67
C ARG A 146 14.02 5.32 -7.02
N ARG A 147 15.30 5.22 -7.43
CA ARG A 147 15.76 5.70 -8.73
C ARG A 147 15.15 4.85 -9.85
N ILE A 148 14.34 5.48 -10.69
CA ILE A 148 13.67 4.83 -11.83
C ILE A 148 14.47 4.95 -13.12
N ILE A 149 15.29 6.00 -13.26
CA ILE A 149 16.16 6.21 -14.41
C ILE A 149 17.57 6.49 -13.91
N ASN A 150 18.50 5.64 -14.32
CA ASN A 150 19.92 5.94 -14.36
C ASN A 150 20.27 6.23 -15.82
N ARG A 151 20.63 7.48 -16.13
CA ARG A 151 20.83 7.92 -17.52
C ARG A 151 21.89 7.11 -18.26
N ASN A 152 22.86 6.53 -17.54
CA ASN A 152 23.95 5.72 -18.13
C ASN A 152 23.47 4.36 -18.65
N ASN A 153 22.23 3.95 -18.35
CA ASN A 153 21.61 2.76 -18.92
C ASN A 153 20.92 3.03 -20.27
N PHE A 154 20.93 4.28 -20.75
CA PHE A 154 20.25 4.70 -21.97
C PHE A 154 21.24 5.36 -22.93
N THR A 155 20.84 5.50 -24.21
CA THR A 155 21.63 6.25 -25.20
C THR A 155 21.85 7.68 -24.72
N GLU A 156 23.07 8.17 -24.90
CA GLU A 156 23.45 9.53 -24.53
C GLU A 156 22.47 10.57 -25.12
N GLY A 157 22.06 11.53 -24.29
CA GLY A 157 21.07 12.55 -24.65
C GLY A 157 19.60 12.14 -24.46
N THR A 158 19.29 10.87 -24.16
CA THR A 158 17.90 10.44 -23.88
C THR A 158 17.34 11.11 -22.62
N TYR A 159 18.15 11.18 -21.57
CA TYR A 159 17.82 11.84 -20.32
C TYR A 159 18.96 12.77 -19.91
N GLU A 160 18.64 14.03 -19.60
CA GLU A 160 19.64 15.02 -19.12
C GLU A 160 20.25 14.61 -17.76
N GLY A 161 19.48 13.89 -16.94
CA GLY A 161 19.85 13.48 -15.59
C GLY A 161 19.18 12.16 -15.19
N ASP A 162 19.58 11.63 -14.04
CA ASP A 162 18.87 10.55 -13.37
C ASP A 162 17.49 11.03 -12.90
N ILE A 163 16.54 10.10 -12.73
CA ILE A 163 15.19 10.40 -12.24
C ILE A 163 14.88 9.47 -11.07
N THR A 164 14.38 10.05 -9.98
CA THR A 164 13.93 9.31 -8.80
C THR A 164 12.45 9.59 -8.52
N ILE A 165 11.72 8.57 -8.07
CA ILE A 165 10.36 8.73 -7.54
C ILE A 165 10.45 8.88 -6.02
N VAL A 166 9.90 9.97 -5.51
CA VAL A 166 9.83 10.25 -4.08
C VAL A 166 8.58 9.61 -3.48
N ASN A 167 8.82 8.52 -2.75
CA ASN A 167 7.88 7.87 -1.84
C ASN A 167 8.69 7.44 -0.62
N TRP A 168 8.81 8.35 0.34
CA TRP A 168 9.72 8.28 1.48
C TRP A 168 8.94 8.55 2.79
N PRO A 169 9.51 8.21 3.95
CA PRO A 169 8.89 8.51 5.24
C PRO A 169 8.52 10.00 5.41
N GLN A 170 9.28 10.91 4.80
CA GLN A 170 9.08 12.36 4.90
C GLN A 170 7.81 12.87 4.18
N ASN A 171 7.22 12.10 3.28
CA ASN A 171 5.95 12.45 2.62
C ASN A 171 4.83 11.41 2.83
N ASP A 172 4.98 10.54 3.83
CA ASP A 172 3.85 9.76 4.34
C ASP A 172 2.88 10.72 5.04
N PHE A 173 1.65 10.81 4.53
CA PHE A 173 0.59 11.63 5.06
C PHE A 173 -0.32 10.81 5.97
N PHE A 174 -0.24 11.11 7.27
CA PHE A 174 -1.09 10.58 8.34
C PHE A 174 -1.96 11.61 9.07
N PRO A 175 -1.87 12.95 8.86
CA PRO A 175 -2.84 13.90 9.44
C PRO A 175 -4.23 13.91 8.78
N GLY A 176 -4.81 12.74 8.52
CA GLY A 176 -6.14 12.57 7.91
C GLY A 176 -6.42 11.12 7.49
N ASN A 177 -7.63 10.87 7.00
CA ASN A 177 -8.07 9.56 6.53
C ASN A 177 -8.72 9.66 5.15
N LEU A 178 -8.64 8.59 4.36
CA LEU A 178 -9.28 8.48 3.03
C LEU A 178 -10.44 7.49 3.01
N ILE A 179 -10.51 6.60 4.01
CA ILE A 179 -11.50 5.52 4.05
C ILE A 179 -12.75 5.98 4.80
N ASP A 180 -13.92 5.76 4.20
CA ASP A 180 -15.24 6.08 4.75
C ASP A 180 -15.43 7.56 5.15
N VAL A 181 -14.79 8.44 4.40
CA VAL A 181 -14.99 9.89 4.50
C VAL A 181 -15.80 10.42 3.31
N PRO A 182 -16.54 11.53 3.45
CA PRO A 182 -17.20 12.18 2.32
C PRO A 182 -16.20 12.59 1.23
N GLU A 183 -16.62 12.56 -0.04
CA GLU A 183 -15.78 12.94 -1.19
C GLU A 183 -15.07 14.28 -1.00
N LYS A 184 -15.78 15.28 -0.45
CA LYS A 184 -15.19 16.59 -0.15
C LYS A 184 -14.01 16.50 0.82
N GLU A 185 -14.11 15.66 1.85
CA GLU A 185 -13.04 15.43 2.82
C GLU A 185 -11.89 14.62 2.21
N PHE A 186 -12.19 13.61 1.40
CA PHE A 186 -11.19 12.88 0.61
C PHE A 186 -10.33 13.85 -0.22
N GLN A 187 -10.96 14.70 -1.04
CA GLN A 187 -10.26 15.66 -1.89
C GLN A 187 -9.45 16.68 -1.08
N GLN A 188 -10.00 17.19 0.03
CA GLN A 188 -9.27 18.09 0.93
C GLN A 188 -8.05 17.42 1.57
N THR A 189 -8.16 16.14 1.93
CA THR A 189 -7.08 15.36 2.55
C THR A 189 -5.97 15.07 1.53
N VAL A 190 -6.34 14.70 0.29
CA VAL A 190 -5.38 14.52 -0.81
C VAL A 190 -4.66 15.83 -1.15
N GLU A 191 -5.36 16.97 -1.17
CA GLU A 191 -4.73 18.27 -1.41
C GLU A 191 -3.72 18.64 -0.31
N LYS A 192 -4.02 18.36 0.96
CA LYS A 192 -3.04 18.55 2.05
C LYS A 192 -1.81 17.64 1.89
N ALA A 193 -2.01 16.41 1.45
CA ALA A 193 -0.90 15.49 1.15
C ALA A 193 -0.04 15.96 -0.04
N LYS A 194 -0.65 16.60 -1.05
CA LYS A 194 0.08 17.30 -2.12
C LYS A 194 0.89 18.47 -1.55
N GLN A 195 0.32 19.27 -0.65
CA GLN A 195 1.05 20.36 0.01
C GLN A 195 2.26 19.85 0.81
N LEU A 196 2.14 18.73 1.52
CA LEU A 196 3.28 18.08 2.18
C LEU A 196 4.37 17.66 1.16
N SER A 197 3.97 17.03 0.07
CA SER A 197 4.91 16.53 -0.94
C SER A 197 5.63 17.65 -1.69
N HIS A 198 4.91 18.71 -2.05
CA HIS A 198 5.52 19.95 -2.54
C HIS A 198 6.45 20.59 -1.50
N SER A 199 6.08 20.57 -0.22
CA SER A 199 6.91 21.12 0.85
C SER A 199 8.21 20.33 1.04
N LEU A 200 8.16 19.00 0.92
CA LEU A 200 9.37 18.17 0.89
C LEU A 200 10.26 18.53 -0.30
N PHE A 201 9.71 18.65 -1.51
CA PHE A 201 10.48 19.02 -2.70
C PHE A 201 11.15 20.40 -2.53
N TYR A 202 10.38 21.42 -2.10
CA TYR A 202 10.91 22.75 -1.87
C TYR A 202 11.96 22.78 -0.74
N TRP A 203 11.76 21.99 0.32
CA TRP A 203 12.76 21.85 1.39
C TRP A 203 14.07 21.25 0.86
N LEU A 204 14.01 20.23 -0.01
CA LEU A 204 15.20 19.67 -0.66
C LEU A 204 15.93 20.70 -1.53
N GLN A 205 15.18 21.59 -2.18
CA GLN A 205 15.73 22.65 -3.01
C GLN A 205 16.46 23.73 -2.19
N THR A 206 16.01 24.03 -0.97
CA THR A 206 16.39 25.26 -0.26
C THR A 206 17.07 25.05 1.08
N GLU A 207 16.63 24.08 1.88
CA GLU A 207 17.00 23.96 3.29
C GLU A 207 17.66 22.62 3.65
N ALA A 208 17.52 21.58 2.82
CA ALA A 208 18.12 20.28 3.11
C ALA A 208 19.65 20.37 3.24
N PRO A 209 20.24 19.82 4.31
CA PRO A 209 21.67 19.92 4.53
C PRO A 209 22.45 19.14 3.48
N ARG A 210 23.55 19.71 3.00
CA ARG A 210 24.44 19.09 2.00
C ARG A 210 25.71 18.54 2.63
N PRO A 211 26.33 17.51 2.01
CA PRO A 211 27.61 16.97 2.48
C PRO A 211 28.77 17.98 2.49
N ASP A 212 28.69 19.06 1.70
CA ASP A 212 29.71 20.12 1.65
C ASP A 212 29.51 21.20 2.73
N GLY A 213 28.55 21.03 3.64
CA GLY A 213 28.21 21.99 4.68
C GLY A 213 27.24 23.09 4.25
N GLY A 214 26.85 23.13 2.97
CA GLY A 214 25.80 24.01 2.47
C GLY A 214 24.38 23.48 2.73
N THR A 215 23.39 24.18 2.18
CA THR A 215 21.98 23.76 2.18
C THR A 215 21.39 23.86 0.79
N GLY A 216 20.37 23.06 0.52
CA GLY A 216 19.55 23.14 -0.67
C GLY A 216 20.22 22.64 -1.97
N TRP A 217 19.42 21.96 -2.78
CA TRP A 217 19.77 21.50 -4.12
C TRP A 217 18.94 22.25 -5.17
N HIS A 218 19.31 23.50 -5.44
CA HIS A 218 18.57 24.40 -6.34
C HIS A 218 18.33 23.83 -7.75
N GLY A 219 19.21 22.96 -8.22
CA GLY A 219 19.09 22.29 -9.53
C GLY A 219 18.04 21.19 -9.59
N LEU A 220 17.38 20.82 -8.48
CA LEU A 220 16.29 19.84 -8.51
C LEU A 220 15.10 20.38 -9.29
N ARG A 221 14.46 19.54 -10.09
CA ARG A 221 13.30 19.91 -10.90
C ARG A 221 12.24 18.81 -10.85
N LEU A 222 10.99 19.21 -10.60
CA LEU A 222 9.84 18.31 -10.71
C LEU A 222 9.67 17.83 -12.15
N ARG A 223 9.39 16.53 -12.29
CA ARG A 223 9.18 15.87 -13.58
C ARG A 223 7.71 15.56 -13.80
N GLY A 224 6.90 16.61 -13.96
CA GLY A 224 5.48 16.50 -14.28
C GLY A 224 5.20 15.81 -15.62
N ASP A 225 6.16 15.84 -16.55
CA ASP A 225 6.13 15.06 -17.79
C ASP A 225 6.20 13.55 -17.54
N ILE A 226 6.90 13.10 -16.49
CA ILE A 226 6.94 11.69 -16.07
C ILE A 226 5.68 11.32 -15.30
N MET A 227 5.17 12.22 -14.45
CA MET A 227 3.94 11.98 -13.68
C MET A 227 2.67 12.10 -14.53
N GLY A 228 2.73 12.82 -15.65
CA GLY A 228 1.59 13.14 -16.50
C GLY A 228 0.60 14.09 -15.82
N THR A 229 1.10 15.04 -15.03
CA THR A 229 0.32 16.02 -14.25
C THR A 229 1.00 17.40 -14.29
N GLU A 230 0.19 18.46 -14.28
CA GLU A 230 0.69 19.84 -14.31
C GLU A 230 1.33 20.27 -12.98
N ASP A 231 0.84 19.73 -11.86
CA ASP A 231 1.38 19.98 -10.52
C ASP A 231 2.62 19.12 -10.21
N GLY A 232 3.03 18.21 -11.09
CA GLY A 232 4.19 17.35 -10.87
C GLY A 232 3.98 16.24 -9.83
N MET A 233 2.75 16.08 -9.32
CA MET A 233 2.38 15.06 -8.33
C MET A 233 1.75 13.84 -9.00
N ALA A 234 1.68 12.70 -8.31
CA ALA A 234 1.01 11.51 -8.81
C ALA A 234 -0.47 11.78 -9.09
N LYS A 235 -0.99 11.13 -10.15
CA LYS A 235 -2.41 11.22 -10.56
C LYS A 235 -3.38 10.75 -9.47
N TYR A 236 -2.91 9.87 -8.60
CA TYR A 236 -3.66 9.33 -7.47
C TYR A 236 -2.69 9.02 -6.30
N PRO A 237 -3.11 9.16 -5.03
CA PRO A 237 -2.29 8.78 -3.88
C PRO A 237 -1.93 7.29 -3.90
N TYR A 238 -0.75 6.97 -3.39
CA TYR A 238 -0.35 5.61 -3.05
C TYR A 238 -0.96 5.23 -1.70
N ILE A 239 -1.99 4.37 -1.72
CA ILE A 239 -2.77 3.97 -0.56
C ILE A 239 -2.32 2.59 -0.06
N ARG A 240 -2.02 2.51 1.25
CA ARG A 240 -1.49 1.29 1.88
C ARG A 240 -2.56 0.40 2.51
N GLU A 241 -3.72 0.97 2.80
CA GLU A 241 -4.80 0.30 3.51
C GLU A 241 -6.15 0.62 2.87
N SER A 242 -6.91 -0.43 2.62
CA SER A 242 -8.22 -0.38 1.97
C SER A 242 -9.31 -0.88 2.92
N ARG A 243 -10.57 -0.75 2.51
CA ARG A 243 -11.64 -1.56 3.07
C ARG A 243 -11.36 -3.04 2.78
N ARG A 244 -11.40 -3.88 3.80
CA ARG A 244 -11.13 -5.32 3.69
C ARG A 244 -12.44 -6.08 3.77
N ILE A 245 -12.70 -6.99 2.83
CA ILE A 245 -13.95 -7.76 2.85
C ILE A 245 -14.09 -8.58 4.14
N GLU A 246 -15.32 -8.70 4.64
CA GLU A 246 -15.63 -9.81 5.54
C GLU A 246 -15.68 -11.11 4.73
N ALA A 247 -14.55 -11.81 4.73
CA ALA A 247 -14.34 -13.02 3.96
C ALA A 247 -14.79 -14.30 4.70
N GLU A 248 -14.89 -15.41 3.96
CA GLU A 248 -15.07 -16.75 4.55
C GLU A 248 -13.91 -17.19 5.44
N PHE A 249 -12.73 -16.63 5.21
CA PHE A 249 -11.57 -16.82 6.05
C PHE A 249 -10.83 -15.49 6.23
N ARG A 250 -10.61 -15.08 7.48
CA ARG A 250 -9.82 -13.90 7.82
C ARG A 250 -8.40 -14.34 8.20
N ILE A 251 -7.41 -13.78 7.52
CA ILE A 251 -6.00 -14.04 7.83
C ILE A 251 -5.62 -13.22 9.07
N LEU A 252 -5.11 -13.90 10.10
CA LEU A 252 -4.67 -13.33 11.38
C LEU A 252 -3.14 -13.40 11.52
N GLU A 253 -2.58 -12.59 12.40
CA GLU A 253 -1.14 -12.57 12.71
C GLU A 253 -0.60 -13.95 13.06
N GLU A 254 -1.35 -14.78 13.80
CA GLU A 254 -0.92 -16.14 14.17
C GLU A 254 -0.60 -17.04 12.97
N HIS A 255 -1.12 -16.72 11.78
CA HIS A 255 -0.83 -17.47 10.57
C HIS A 255 0.53 -17.12 9.96
N VAL A 256 1.01 -15.87 10.13
CA VAL A 256 2.14 -15.35 9.32
C VAL A 256 3.18 -14.57 10.12
N GLY A 257 2.83 -13.96 11.25
CA GLY A 257 3.74 -13.21 12.11
C GLY A 257 4.66 -14.17 12.86
N ALA A 258 5.98 -14.01 12.71
CA ALA A 258 6.95 -15.02 13.14
C ALA A 258 6.88 -15.32 14.65
N GLU A 259 6.63 -14.32 15.48
CA GLU A 259 6.50 -14.48 16.93
C GLU A 259 5.15 -15.08 17.32
N ASN A 260 4.04 -14.49 16.87
CA ASN A 260 2.70 -14.99 17.19
C ASN A 260 2.50 -16.44 16.69
N ARG A 261 3.05 -16.79 15.53
CA ARG A 261 3.00 -18.15 14.98
C ARG A 261 3.68 -19.17 15.89
N LYS A 262 4.83 -18.83 16.49
CA LYS A 262 5.51 -19.66 17.49
C LYS A 262 4.75 -19.77 18.81
N LEU A 263 4.09 -18.69 19.25
CA LEU A 263 3.27 -18.74 20.46
C LEU A 263 2.08 -19.70 20.30
N VAL A 264 1.51 -19.79 19.10
CA VAL A 264 0.31 -20.59 18.83
C VAL A 264 0.62 -22.05 18.49
N ALA A 265 1.67 -22.33 17.70
CA ALA A 265 2.01 -23.71 17.29
C ALA A 265 3.33 -24.26 17.83
N GLY A 266 3.98 -23.52 18.72
CA GLY A 266 5.25 -23.93 19.34
C GLY A 266 6.48 -23.73 18.45
N GLU A 267 7.65 -23.99 19.03
CA GLU A 267 8.96 -23.64 18.45
C GLU A 267 9.34 -24.42 17.18
N ILE A 268 8.69 -25.55 16.90
CA ILE A 268 9.01 -26.40 15.74
C ILE A 268 8.07 -26.04 14.58
N GLU A 269 6.76 -26.22 14.75
CA GLU A 269 5.78 -25.92 13.70
C GLU A 269 5.68 -24.41 13.41
N GLY A 270 5.97 -23.58 14.41
CA GLY A 270 5.93 -22.13 14.29
C GLY A 270 7.09 -21.51 13.51
N GLN A 271 8.03 -22.31 13.00
CA GLN A 271 9.10 -21.83 12.10
C GLN A 271 8.60 -21.57 10.68
N ARG A 272 7.40 -22.02 10.34
CA ARG A 272 6.74 -21.81 9.05
C ARG A 272 5.39 -21.14 9.27
N SER A 273 4.90 -20.40 8.27
CA SER A 273 3.53 -19.89 8.28
C SER A 273 2.53 -21.03 8.44
N ALA A 274 1.28 -20.71 8.78
CA ALA A 274 0.19 -21.66 8.64
C ALA A 274 0.13 -22.18 7.19
N GLU A 275 -0.16 -23.46 7.04
CA GLU A 275 -0.48 -24.06 5.75
C GLU A 275 -1.98 -23.93 5.51
N PHE A 276 -2.35 -23.44 4.34
CA PHE A 276 -3.72 -23.30 3.88
C PHE A 276 -4.00 -24.34 2.80
N TYR A 277 -4.89 -25.28 3.10
CA TYR A 277 -5.30 -26.34 2.16
C TYR A 277 -5.89 -25.76 0.86
N ASP A 278 -6.45 -24.56 0.94
CA ASP A 278 -7.07 -23.81 -0.15
C ASP A 278 -6.17 -22.69 -0.69
N SER A 279 -4.84 -22.81 -0.55
CA SER A 279 -3.91 -21.82 -1.10
C SER A 279 -4.05 -21.65 -2.61
N VAL A 280 -4.07 -20.40 -3.06
CA VAL A 280 -4.19 -19.97 -4.46
C VAL A 280 -3.06 -19.04 -4.89
N GLY A 281 -2.09 -18.81 -4.02
CA GLY A 281 -0.95 -17.94 -4.28
C GLY A 281 -0.02 -17.91 -3.09
N ILE A 282 1.13 -17.25 -3.24
CA ILE A 282 2.10 -17.03 -2.17
C ILE A 282 2.50 -15.57 -2.07
N GLY A 283 3.06 -15.20 -0.92
CA GLY A 283 3.62 -13.88 -0.67
C GLY A 283 4.68 -13.90 0.41
N TYR A 284 5.59 -12.93 0.38
CA TYR A 284 6.52 -12.67 1.46
C TYR A 284 6.87 -11.19 1.52
N TYR A 285 6.61 -10.62 2.68
CA TYR A 285 7.08 -9.30 3.07
C TYR A 285 6.99 -9.17 4.59
N HIS A 286 7.82 -8.32 5.20
CA HIS A 286 7.66 -7.98 6.63
C HIS A 286 6.23 -7.49 6.91
N ILE A 287 5.76 -7.62 8.15
CA ILE A 287 4.58 -6.88 8.56
C ILE A 287 5.06 -5.46 8.83
N ASP A 288 4.82 -4.55 7.86
CA ASP A 288 5.21 -3.14 7.92
C ASP A 288 3.99 -2.21 7.87
N LEU A 289 3.56 -1.76 9.05
CA LEU A 289 2.52 -0.75 9.17
C LEU A 289 3.16 0.63 9.29
N HIS A 290 2.78 1.50 8.36
CA HIS A 290 3.16 2.91 8.41
C HIS A 290 2.41 3.65 9.51
N PRO A 291 2.88 4.85 9.92
CA PRO A 291 2.17 5.61 10.93
C PRO A 291 0.73 5.88 10.53
N SER A 292 -0.15 5.96 11.51
CA SER A 292 -1.59 5.94 11.25
C SER A 292 -2.27 7.29 11.50
N SER A 293 -3.47 7.43 10.96
CA SER A 293 -4.35 8.59 11.15
C SER A 293 -4.75 8.88 12.59
N ARG A 294 -4.49 7.94 13.52
CA ARG A 294 -4.82 8.05 14.95
C ARG A 294 -3.56 8.14 15.82
N GLY A 295 -2.41 8.38 15.21
CA GLY A 295 -1.16 8.66 15.92
C GLY A 295 -0.43 7.41 16.40
N ASN A 296 -0.64 6.24 15.78
CA ASN A 296 0.29 5.13 15.97
C ASN A 296 1.54 5.38 15.13
N ASN A 297 2.71 5.09 15.71
CA ASN A 297 3.96 5.06 14.95
C ASN A 297 4.08 3.75 14.15
N TYR A 298 5.21 3.55 13.48
CA TYR A 298 5.50 2.30 12.78
C TYR A 298 5.31 1.07 13.67
N ILE A 299 4.78 0.02 13.06
CA ILE A 299 4.81 -1.34 13.58
C ILE A 299 5.50 -2.18 12.51
N ASP A 300 6.76 -2.57 12.75
CA ASP A 300 7.56 -3.40 11.84
C ASP A 300 8.10 -4.62 12.58
N PHE A 301 7.69 -5.81 12.14
CA PHE A 301 8.24 -7.07 12.62
C PHE A 301 8.23 -8.15 11.54
N SER A 302 8.99 -9.21 11.80
CA SER A 302 9.18 -10.29 10.83
C SER A 302 7.89 -11.09 10.61
N SER A 303 7.56 -11.31 9.35
CA SER A 303 6.64 -12.38 8.94
C SER A 303 7.43 -13.61 8.45
N LEU A 304 6.71 -14.70 8.22
CA LEU A 304 7.18 -15.89 7.54
C LEU A 304 6.66 -15.89 6.10
N PRO A 305 7.36 -16.50 5.13
CA PRO A 305 6.81 -16.71 3.78
C PRO A 305 5.47 -17.43 3.87
N PHE A 306 4.42 -16.84 3.30
CA PHE A 306 3.03 -17.23 3.54
C PHE A 306 2.26 -17.57 2.26
N GLN A 307 1.13 -18.24 2.44
CA GLN A 307 0.19 -18.62 1.39
C GLN A 307 -1.03 -17.68 1.38
N ILE A 308 -1.70 -17.56 0.24
CA ILE A 308 -2.93 -16.78 0.07
C ILE A 308 -4.11 -17.77 0.02
N PRO A 309 -4.93 -17.89 1.09
CA PRO A 309 -6.05 -18.82 1.11
C PRO A 309 -7.20 -18.31 0.24
N LEU A 310 -7.81 -19.19 -0.57
CA LEU A 310 -8.99 -18.87 -1.37
C LEU A 310 -10.13 -18.31 -0.50
N GLY A 311 -10.29 -18.79 0.73
CA GLY A 311 -11.29 -18.27 1.66
C GLY A 311 -11.17 -16.76 1.94
N ALA A 312 -9.97 -16.18 1.86
CA ALA A 312 -9.77 -14.74 2.04
C ALA A 312 -10.18 -13.90 0.82
N LEU A 313 -10.41 -14.53 -0.34
CA LEU A 313 -10.90 -13.88 -1.56
C LEU A 313 -12.42 -14.00 -1.71
N LEU A 314 -13.12 -14.72 -0.82
CA LEU A 314 -14.55 -14.99 -0.95
C LEU A 314 -15.36 -14.18 0.08
N PRO A 315 -16.17 -13.18 -0.35
CA PRO A 315 -17.09 -12.49 0.55
C PRO A 315 -18.13 -13.44 1.14
N LYS A 316 -18.46 -13.27 2.44
CA LYS A 316 -19.43 -14.13 3.14
C LYS A 316 -20.79 -14.19 2.46
N ARG A 317 -21.31 -13.05 1.98
CA ARG A 317 -22.65 -12.95 1.39
C ARG A 317 -22.62 -12.82 -0.13
N ILE A 318 -22.03 -11.75 -0.66
CA ILE A 318 -22.03 -11.46 -2.10
C ILE A 318 -21.30 -12.56 -2.90
N ASN A 319 -21.96 -13.10 -3.93
CA ASN A 319 -21.51 -14.31 -4.62
C ASN A 319 -20.83 -14.06 -5.97
N ASN A 320 -20.78 -12.81 -6.44
CA ASN A 320 -20.21 -12.47 -7.75
C ASN A 320 -19.30 -11.23 -7.74
N LEU A 321 -18.80 -10.83 -6.58
CA LEU A 321 -17.79 -9.80 -6.42
C LEU A 321 -16.56 -10.44 -5.77
N LEU A 322 -15.36 -10.18 -6.31
CA LEU A 322 -14.10 -10.65 -5.74
C LEU A 322 -13.17 -9.46 -5.49
N PRO A 323 -12.41 -9.42 -4.38
CA PRO A 323 -11.27 -8.52 -4.21
C PRO A 323 -10.15 -8.89 -5.19
N ALA A 324 -9.33 -7.92 -5.58
CA ALA A 324 -8.16 -8.14 -6.45
C ALA A 324 -6.89 -7.43 -5.98
N ASN A 325 -6.88 -6.89 -4.76
CA ASN A 325 -5.71 -6.26 -4.17
C ASN A 325 -5.73 -6.42 -2.64
N LYS A 326 -5.23 -5.42 -1.90
CA LYS A 326 -5.23 -5.33 -0.44
C LYS A 326 -6.61 -5.30 0.24
N ASN A 327 -7.71 -5.44 -0.52
CA ASN A 327 -9.08 -5.52 -0.04
C ASN A 327 -9.58 -6.95 0.29
N ILE A 328 -8.70 -7.95 0.29
CA ILE A 328 -8.99 -9.33 0.76
C ILE A 328 -9.26 -9.39 2.28
N GLY A 329 -9.70 -10.56 2.76
CA GLY A 329 -9.94 -10.84 4.18
C GLY A 329 -8.65 -10.92 5.02
N THR A 330 -8.08 -9.77 5.36
CA THR A 330 -6.95 -9.60 6.30
C THR A 330 -7.37 -8.73 7.50
N THR A 331 -6.54 -8.73 8.54
CA THR A 331 -6.57 -7.75 9.64
C THR A 331 -5.71 -6.53 9.27
N HIS A 332 -5.79 -5.45 10.05
CA HIS A 332 -4.86 -4.32 9.96
C HIS A 332 -3.40 -4.79 10.01
N ILE A 333 -3.09 -5.69 10.95
CA ILE A 333 -1.75 -6.25 11.16
C ILE A 333 -1.29 -7.03 9.93
N THR A 334 -2.07 -8.02 9.51
CA THR A 334 -1.66 -8.89 8.38
C THR A 334 -1.74 -8.18 7.04
N ASN A 335 -2.59 -7.16 6.88
CA ASN A 335 -2.57 -6.32 5.71
C ASN A 335 -1.17 -5.73 5.45
N GLY A 336 -0.39 -5.44 6.50
CA GLY A 336 0.99 -4.97 6.40
C GLY A 336 1.85 -5.81 5.46
N CYS A 337 1.73 -7.14 5.47
CA CYS A 337 2.51 -8.00 4.57
C CYS A 337 1.76 -8.43 3.29
N TYR A 338 0.42 -8.39 3.27
CA TYR A 338 -0.38 -8.78 2.10
C TYR A 338 -0.61 -7.65 1.08
N ARG A 339 -0.46 -6.38 1.47
CA ARG A 339 -0.70 -5.19 0.62
C ARG A 339 0.44 -4.81 -0.33
N LEU A 340 1.45 -5.66 -0.48
CA LEU A 340 2.58 -5.34 -1.36
C LEU A 340 2.23 -5.74 -2.79
N HIS A 341 2.60 -4.91 -3.78
CA HIS A 341 2.22 -5.12 -5.19
C HIS A 341 2.45 -6.55 -5.72
N PRO A 342 3.56 -7.26 -5.43
CA PRO A 342 3.71 -8.65 -5.87
C PRO A 342 2.63 -9.59 -5.32
N VAL A 343 2.22 -9.38 -4.05
CA VAL A 343 1.14 -10.12 -3.41
C VAL A 343 -0.21 -9.70 -3.99
N GLU A 344 -0.46 -8.40 -4.20
CA GLU A 344 -1.67 -7.91 -4.85
C GLU A 344 -1.83 -8.47 -6.27
N TRP A 345 -0.75 -8.58 -7.04
CA TRP A 345 -0.77 -9.20 -8.37
C TRP A 345 -1.14 -10.68 -8.30
N SER A 346 -0.59 -11.41 -7.33
CA SER A 346 -0.94 -12.81 -7.05
C SER A 346 -2.44 -12.96 -6.72
N ILE A 347 -2.99 -12.05 -5.90
CA ILE A 347 -4.43 -12.00 -5.57
C ILE A 347 -5.27 -11.76 -6.83
N GLY A 348 -4.91 -10.76 -7.64
CA GLY A 348 -5.62 -10.44 -8.89
C GLY A 348 -5.57 -11.58 -9.90
N GLU A 349 -4.43 -12.26 -10.03
CA GLU A 349 -4.28 -13.45 -10.87
C GLU A 349 -5.18 -14.59 -10.40
N ALA A 350 -5.15 -14.91 -9.09
CA ALA A 350 -6.02 -15.92 -8.50
C ALA A 350 -7.52 -15.60 -8.71
N ALA A 351 -7.94 -14.34 -8.53
CA ALA A 351 -9.31 -13.90 -8.77
C ALA A 351 -9.71 -14.07 -10.25
N GLY A 352 -8.86 -13.66 -11.19
CA GLY A 352 -9.11 -13.84 -12.63
C GLY A 352 -9.22 -15.31 -13.04
N GLN A 353 -8.31 -16.15 -12.54
CA GLN A 353 -8.32 -17.60 -12.79
C GLN A 353 -9.57 -18.27 -12.18
N LEU A 354 -9.98 -17.86 -10.98
CA LEU A 354 -11.20 -18.38 -10.33
C LEU A 354 -12.44 -18.07 -11.17
N ILE A 355 -12.53 -16.86 -11.74
CA ILE A 355 -13.61 -16.47 -12.65
C ILE A 355 -13.61 -17.37 -13.89
N ALA A 356 -12.47 -17.57 -14.53
CA ALA A 356 -12.36 -18.40 -15.72
C ALA A 356 -12.75 -19.87 -15.45
N PHE A 357 -12.23 -20.45 -14.36
CA PHE A 357 -12.55 -21.82 -13.93
C PHE A 357 -14.05 -21.98 -13.67
N SER A 358 -14.61 -21.06 -12.88
CA SER A 358 -16.02 -21.06 -12.47
C SER A 358 -16.97 -20.87 -13.65
N GLN A 359 -16.64 -19.98 -14.60
CA GLN A 359 -17.44 -19.77 -15.80
C GLN A 359 -17.44 -21.01 -16.70
N LYS A 360 -16.29 -21.67 -16.89
CA LYS A 360 -16.17 -22.88 -17.70
C LYS A 360 -17.01 -24.02 -17.13
N GLY A 361 -16.98 -24.20 -15.81
CA GLY A 361 -17.75 -25.25 -15.12
C GLY A 361 -19.19 -24.88 -14.77
N LYS A 362 -19.58 -23.60 -14.92
CA LYS A 362 -20.82 -23.04 -14.33
C LYS A 362 -20.90 -23.31 -12.82
N ILE A 363 -19.78 -23.16 -12.13
CA ILE A 363 -19.59 -23.46 -10.71
C ILE A 363 -19.62 -22.13 -9.93
N PRO A 364 -20.34 -22.02 -8.81
CA PRO A 364 -20.21 -20.86 -7.91
C PRO A 364 -18.82 -20.77 -7.28
N PHE A 365 -18.29 -19.56 -7.06
CA PHE A 365 -16.94 -19.36 -6.50
C PHE A 365 -16.71 -20.13 -5.19
N LYS A 366 -17.66 -20.05 -4.26
CA LYS A 366 -17.60 -20.75 -2.96
C LYS A 366 -17.56 -22.26 -3.11
N ALA A 367 -18.31 -22.81 -4.08
CA ALA A 367 -18.32 -24.24 -4.33
C ALA A 367 -16.94 -24.77 -4.80
N VAL A 368 -16.09 -23.92 -5.41
CA VAL A 368 -14.72 -24.29 -5.74
C VAL A 368 -13.92 -24.59 -4.48
N ARG A 369 -14.08 -23.79 -3.41
CA ARG A 369 -13.42 -23.98 -2.12
C ARG A 369 -14.04 -25.14 -1.32
N GLU A 370 -15.37 -25.20 -1.26
CA GLU A 370 -16.11 -26.18 -0.43
C GLU A 370 -15.92 -27.63 -0.88
N ARG A 371 -15.69 -27.86 -2.18
CA ARG A 371 -15.61 -29.21 -2.76
C ARG A 371 -14.16 -29.55 -3.10
N HIS A 372 -13.59 -30.48 -2.35
CA HIS A 372 -12.19 -30.89 -2.47
C HIS A 372 -11.74 -31.21 -3.91
N GLU A 373 -12.58 -31.90 -4.70
CA GLU A 373 -12.27 -32.21 -6.11
C GLU A 373 -12.14 -30.94 -6.96
N LEU A 374 -13.05 -29.97 -6.80
CA LEU A 374 -13.03 -28.70 -7.54
C LEU A 374 -11.85 -27.84 -7.10
N LEU A 375 -11.55 -27.80 -5.81
CA LEU A 375 -10.39 -27.09 -5.28
C LEU A 375 -9.10 -27.66 -5.85
N SER A 376 -8.94 -28.98 -5.85
CA SER A 376 -7.77 -29.67 -6.39
C SER A 376 -7.59 -29.42 -7.88
N ASP A 377 -8.68 -29.46 -8.65
CA ASP A 377 -8.65 -29.15 -10.09
C ASP A 377 -8.31 -27.67 -10.35
N PHE A 378 -8.83 -26.75 -9.54
CA PHE A 378 -8.51 -25.34 -9.63
C PHE A 378 -7.03 -25.06 -9.30
N GLN A 379 -6.51 -25.60 -8.20
CA GLN A 379 -5.10 -25.47 -7.83
C GLN A 379 -4.16 -26.12 -8.86
N ARG A 380 -4.58 -27.22 -9.49
CA ARG A 380 -3.85 -27.81 -10.62
C ARG A 380 -3.83 -26.88 -11.83
N MET A 381 -4.95 -26.22 -12.13
CA MET A 381 -5.02 -25.22 -13.18
C MET A 381 -4.07 -24.04 -12.90
N LEU A 382 -4.09 -23.49 -11.68
CA LEU A 382 -3.18 -22.42 -11.24
C LEU A 382 -1.71 -22.80 -11.45
N ARG A 383 -1.30 -23.96 -10.91
CA ARG A 383 0.07 -24.45 -11.03
C ARG A 383 0.50 -24.69 -12.48
N ASN A 384 -0.41 -25.14 -13.35
CA ASN A 384 -0.13 -25.29 -14.78
C ASN A 384 0.05 -23.95 -15.51
N GLN A 385 -0.47 -22.84 -14.97
CA GLN A 385 -0.25 -21.49 -15.48
C GLN A 385 1.04 -20.85 -14.92
N GLY A 386 1.73 -21.54 -14.00
CA GLY A 386 2.95 -21.04 -13.35
C GLY A 386 2.70 -20.34 -12.02
N VAL A 387 1.46 -20.31 -11.51
CA VAL A 387 1.16 -19.75 -10.19
C VAL A 387 1.64 -20.70 -9.10
N GLU A 388 2.51 -20.20 -8.23
CA GLU A 388 2.95 -20.92 -7.05
C GLU A 388 1.89 -20.83 -5.94
N THR A 389 1.41 -21.99 -5.46
CA THR A 389 0.43 -22.07 -4.38
C THR A 389 1.06 -22.47 -3.05
N GLU A 390 2.34 -22.84 -3.02
CA GLU A 390 3.04 -23.36 -1.84
C GLU A 390 4.51 -22.91 -1.86
N TRP A 391 5.07 -22.56 -0.70
CA TRP A 391 6.50 -22.36 -0.53
C TRP A 391 7.21 -23.71 -0.42
N LYS A 392 8.22 -23.94 -1.25
CA LYS A 392 8.97 -25.21 -1.31
C LYS A 392 10.22 -25.22 -0.44
#